data_AF-Q8PS56-F1
#
_entry.id   AF-Q8PS56-F1
#
_cell.length_a   1.000
_cell.length_b   1.000
_cell.length_c   1.000
_cell.angle_alpha   90.00
_cell.angle_beta   90.00
_cell.angle_gamma   90.00
#
_symmetry.space_group_name_H-M   'P 1'
#
loop_
_entity.id
_entity.type
_entity.pdbx_description
1 polymer ?
#
loop_
_entity_poly.entity_id
_entity_poly.type
_entity_poly.pdbx_seq_one_letter_code
_entity_poly.pdbx_strand_id
1 'polypeptide(L)'
;MFKNRKDAGEKLAQALEKYREEHPVVLAIPRGGVEVGLQVSKRLGTDFCLVIARKLPFPDNPEAGFGAVAENGSTVIIENAGYWLAGETVERIKKEQIAEIERRINALRGGKPLPDIAGRTVILVDDGIAMGSTMRAAIELCRNKKAKKLWLPYQ
;
A
#
# COMPACT_ATOMS: atom_id res chain seq x y z
N MET A 1 15.72 -12.47 -13.71
CA MET A 1 14.30 -12.87 -13.55
C MET A 1 14.17 -13.66 -12.25
N PHE A 2 13.11 -13.42 -11.46
CA PHE A 2 12.88 -14.16 -10.20
C PHE A 2 12.14 -15.47 -10.47
N LYS A 3 12.41 -16.49 -9.66
CA LYS A 3 11.77 -17.81 -9.81
C LYS A 3 10.31 -17.82 -9.32
N ASN A 4 10.05 -17.10 -8.23
CA ASN A 4 8.74 -16.94 -7.61
C ASN A 4 8.79 -15.72 -6.65
N ARG A 5 7.67 -15.39 -6.00
CA ARG A 5 7.59 -14.27 -5.04
C ARG A 5 8.49 -14.47 -3.82
N LYS A 6 8.69 -15.72 -3.37
CA LYS A 6 9.63 -16.05 -2.30
C LYS A 6 11.08 -15.70 -2.69
N ASP A 7 11.56 -16.12 -3.86
CA ASP A 7 12.91 -15.78 -4.39
C ASP A 7 13.09 -14.26 -4.57
N ALA A 8 12.05 -13.57 -5.05
CA ALA A 8 12.05 -12.11 -5.11
C ALA A 8 12.16 -11.48 -3.72
N GLY A 9 11.39 -11.98 -2.75
CA GLY A 9 11.39 -11.52 -1.36
C GLY A 9 12.72 -11.76 -0.65
N GLU A 10 13.35 -12.91 -0.84
CA GLU A 10 14.66 -13.24 -0.24
C GLU A 10 15.76 -12.31 -0.76
N LYS A 11 15.82 -12.10 -2.08
CA LYS A 11 16.78 -11.16 -2.70
C LYS A 11 16.53 -9.73 -2.26
N LEU A 12 15.27 -9.34 -2.18
CA LEU A 12 14.90 -8.02 -1.68
C LEU A 12 15.33 -7.86 -0.22
N ALA A 13 15.05 -8.85 0.62
CA ALA A 13 15.41 -8.83 2.03
C ALA A 13 16.93 -8.66 2.24
N GLN A 14 17.76 -9.33 1.43
CA GLN A 14 19.21 -9.17 1.45
C GLN A 14 19.63 -7.73 1.10
N ALA A 15 19.04 -7.14 0.06
CA ALA A 15 19.33 -5.76 -0.33
C ALA A 15 18.92 -4.73 0.73
N LEU A 16 17.94 -5.07 1.58
CA LEU A 16 17.41 -4.23 2.65
C LEU A 16 18.07 -4.44 4.02
N GLU A 17 19.02 -5.36 4.15
CA GLU A 17 19.70 -5.65 5.43
C GLU A 17 20.33 -4.39 6.06
N LYS A 18 20.79 -3.45 5.22
CA LYS A 18 21.32 -2.14 5.66
C LYS A 18 20.34 -1.29 6.48
N TYR A 19 19.03 -1.55 6.37
CA TYR A 19 17.99 -0.85 7.13
C TYR A 19 17.66 -1.52 8.46
N ARG A 20 18.26 -2.67 8.80
CA ARG A 20 17.89 -3.46 9.99
C ARG A 20 17.98 -2.67 11.29
N GLU A 21 19.07 -1.92 11.47
CA GLU A 21 19.31 -1.09 12.66
C GLU A 21 18.37 0.14 12.74
N GLU A 22 17.65 0.47 11.65
CA GLU A 22 16.61 1.51 11.66
C GLU A 22 15.26 1.00 12.21
N HIS A 23 15.16 -0.29 12.58
CA HIS A 23 13.93 -0.97 13.02
C HIS A 23 12.68 -0.64 12.16
N PRO A 24 12.75 -0.86 10.84
CA PRO A 24 11.77 -0.35 9.88
C PRO A 24 10.46 -1.14 9.94
N VAL A 25 9.31 -0.55 9.64
CA VAL A 25 8.06 -1.32 9.49
C VAL A 25 7.90 -1.76 8.04
N VAL A 26 7.59 -3.04 7.82
CA VAL A 26 7.20 -3.52 6.50
C VAL A 26 5.68 -3.41 6.35
N LEU A 27 5.24 -2.60 5.39
CA LEU A 27 3.84 -2.51 4.98
C LEU A 27 3.66 -3.16 3.61
N ALA A 28 2.78 -4.15 3.51
CA ALA A 28 2.50 -4.85 2.26
C ALA A 28 1.10 -4.55 1.72
N ILE A 29 1.01 -4.20 0.44
CA ILE A 29 -0.26 -4.06 -0.28
C ILE A 29 -0.70 -5.45 -0.76
N PRO A 30 -1.89 -5.95 -0.37
CA PRO A 30 -2.38 -7.25 -0.85
C PRO A 30 -2.73 -7.24 -2.35
N ARG A 31 -2.56 -8.37 -3.07
CA ARG A 31 -2.29 -9.73 -2.56
C ARG A 31 -0.82 -10.16 -2.61
N GLY A 32 -0.06 -9.89 -3.66
CA GLY A 32 1.24 -10.52 -3.79
C GLY A 32 2.40 -9.78 -3.13
N GLY A 33 2.23 -8.51 -2.78
CA GLY A 33 3.17 -7.81 -1.90
C GLY A 33 3.33 -8.48 -0.52
N VAL A 34 2.35 -9.29 -0.11
CA VAL A 34 2.35 -10.02 1.17
C VAL A 34 3.49 -11.02 1.26
N GLU A 35 3.64 -11.90 0.27
CA GLU A 35 4.65 -12.96 0.33
C GLU A 35 6.07 -12.39 0.31
N VAL A 36 6.28 -11.36 -0.49
CA VAL A 36 7.55 -10.62 -0.57
C VAL A 36 7.83 -9.89 0.75
N GLY A 37 6.86 -9.14 1.28
CA GLY A 37 7.01 -8.39 2.53
C GLY A 37 7.21 -9.29 3.75
N LEU A 38 6.65 -10.49 3.76
CA LEU A 38 6.90 -11.49 4.81
C LEU A 38 8.36 -11.98 4.80
N GLN A 39 9.00 -12.14 3.64
CA GLN A 39 10.43 -12.49 3.61
C GLN A 39 11.30 -11.36 4.15
N VAL A 40 11.00 -10.12 3.76
CA VAL A 40 11.72 -8.93 4.21
C VAL A 40 11.60 -8.76 5.73
N SER A 41 10.38 -8.79 6.27
CA SER A 41 10.15 -8.63 7.71
C SER A 41 10.83 -9.71 8.55
N LYS A 42 10.76 -10.98 8.13
CA LYS A 42 11.43 -12.10 8.80
C LYS A 42 12.94 -11.93 8.84
N ARG A 43 13.55 -11.51 7.72
CA ARG A 43 15.01 -11.34 7.63
C ARG A 43 15.49 -10.19 8.49
N LEU A 44 14.79 -9.06 8.45
CA LEU A 44 15.14 -7.86 9.24
C LEU A 44 14.74 -8.00 10.71
N GLY A 45 13.90 -8.98 11.07
CA GLY A 45 13.41 -9.16 12.43
C GLY A 45 12.51 -8.00 12.88
N THR A 46 11.62 -7.55 12.01
CA THR A 46 10.83 -6.33 12.22
C THR A 46 9.33 -6.51 11.99
N ASP A 47 8.55 -5.49 12.37
CA ASP A 47 7.10 -5.47 12.26
C ASP A 47 6.63 -5.63 10.80
N PHE A 48 5.58 -6.42 10.62
CA PHE A 48 4.90 -6.61 9.35
C PHE A 48 3.42 -6.30 9.51
N CYS A 49 2.87 -5.50 8.60
CA CYS A 49 1.44 -5.25 8.53
C CYS A 49 0.95 -5.15 7.09
N LEU A 50 -0.31 -5.51 6.88
CA LEU A 50 -0.98 -5.25 5.62
C LEU A 50 -1.47 -3.80 5.61
N VAL A 51 -1.23 -3.06 4.53
CA VAL A 51 -1.84 -1.76 4.29
C VAL A 51 -2.87 -1.92 3.18
N ILE A 52 -4.12 -1.59 3.47
CA ILE A 52 -5.24 -1.77 2.56
C ILE A 52 -5.46 -0.48 1.78
N ALA A 53 -5.36 -0.58 0.45
CA ALA A 53 -5.72 0.48 -0.47
C ALA A 53 -6.57 -0.10 -1.61
N ARG A 54 -7.48 0.72 -2.15
CA ARG A 54 -8.40 0.36 -3.23
C ARG A 54 -8.33 1.40 -4.33
N LYS A 55 -8.36 0.94 -5.58
CA LYS A 55 -8.56 1.83 -6.72
C LYS A 55 -9.95 2.46 -6.62
N LEU A 56 -10.07 3.70 -7.08
CA LEU A 56 -11.35 4.37 -7.33
C LEU A 56 -11.71 4.11 -8.79
N PRO A 57 -12.64 3.18 -9.09
CA PRO A 57 -12.97 2.79 -10.46
C PRO A 57 -13.75 3.88 -11.19
N PHE A 58 -13.59 4.00 -12.51
CA PHE A 58 -14.50 4.82 -13.30
C PHE A 58 -15.92 4.19 -13.34
N PRO A 59 -17.00 4.99 -13.34
CA PRO A 59 -18.37 4.46 -13.39
C PRO A 59 -18.66 3.61 -14.62
N ASP A 60 -18.11 4.02 -15.77
CA ASP A 60 -18.28 3.44 -17.10
C ASP A 60 -17.20 2.41 -17.46
N ASN A 61 -16.09 2.37 -16.72
CA ASN A 61 -15.03 1.38 -16.89
C ASN A 61 -14.44 0.95 -15.52
N PRO A 62 -15.06 -0.04 -14.84
CA PRO A 62 -14.62 -0.46 -13.51
C PRO A 62 -13.22 -1.09 -13.44
N GLU A 63 -12.69 -1.57 -14.58
CA GLU A 63 -11.33 -2.13 -14.66
C GLU A 63 -10.27 -1.01 -14.65
N ALA A 64 -10.62 0.18 -15.12
CA ALA A 64 -9.81 1.38 -15.03
C ALA A 64 -10.12 2.16 -13.74
N GLY A 65 -9.10 2.80 -13.17
CA GLY A 65 -9.26 3.62 -11.96
C GLY A 65 -8.87 5.06 -12.21
N PHE A 66 -9.70 6.00 -11.77
CA PHE A 66 -9.39 7.44 -11.77
C PHE A 66 -8.54 7.86 -10.58
N GLY A 67 -8.30 6.95 -9.64
CA GLY A 67 -7.56 7.23 -8.43
C GLY A 67 -7.43 6.01 -7.53
N ALA A 68 -7.10 6.25 -6.26
CA ALA A 68 -7.14 5.27 -5.19
C ALA A 68 -7.33 5.93 -3.83
N VAL A 69 -7.82 5.16 -2.89
CA VAL A 69 -7.96 5.53 -1.48
C VAL A 69 -7.30 4.46 -0.60
N ALA A 70 -6.57 4.90 0.41
CA ALA A 70 -5.98 4.04 1.44
C ALA A 70 -6.87 4.04 2.70
N GLU A 71 -6.64 3.08 3.58
CA GLU A 71 -7.47 2.85 4.79
C GLU A 71 -7.57 3.99 5.80
N ASN A 72 -6.65 4.96 5.77
CA ASN A 72 -6.76 6.18 6.59
C ASN A 72 -7.53 7.30 5.88
N GLY A 73 -8.10 7.03 4.69
CA GLY A 73 -8.77 8.01 3.84
C GLY A 73 -7.83 8.78 2.89
N SER A 74 -6.51 8.59 2.96
CA SER A 74 -5.57 9.22 2.02
C SER A 74 -5.96 8.87 0.60
N THR A 75 -6.22 9.88 -0.22
CA THR A 75 -6.79 9.74 -1.56
C THR A 75 -5.86 10.35 -2.58
N VAL A 76 -5.64 9.64 -3.69
CA VAL A 76 -4.90 10.13 -4.85
C VAL A 76 -5.82 10.05 -6.05
N ILE A 77 -6.05 11.18 -6.72
CA ILE A 77 -6.80 11.28 -7.97
C ILE A 77 -5.80 11.51 -9.11
N ILE A 78 -5.98 10.80 -10.23
CA ILE A 78 -5.17 11.00 -11.43
C ILE A 78 -5.48 12.38 -12.00
N GLU A 79 -4.43 13.11 -12.36
CA GLU A 79 -4.55 14.42 -12.98
C GLU A 79 -5.44 14.33 -14.23
N ASN A 80 -6.35 15.29 -14.38
CA ASN A 80 -7.42 15.36 -15.37
C ASN A 80 -8.66 14.48 -15.14
N ALA A 81 -8.63 13.44 -14.32
CA ALA A 81 -9.81 12.58 -14.14
C ALA A 81 -10.96 13.28 -13.39
N GLY A 82 -10.64 14.25 -12.54
CA GLY A 82 -11.61 15.07 -11.81
C GLY A 82 -12.41 16.02 -12.69
N TYR A 83 -11.95 16.37 -13.90
CA TYR A 83 -12.72 17.20 -14.83
C TYR A 83 -13.87 16.44 -15.50
N TRP A 84 -13.74 15.11 -15.60
CA TRP A 84 -14.72 14.26 -16.29
C TRP A 84 -15.77 13.67 -15.35
N LEU A 85 -15.62 13.85 -14.04
CA LEU A 85 -16.50 13.26 -13.03
C LEU A 85 -17.09 14.34 -12.13
N ALA A 86 -18.41 14.30 -11.94
CA ALA A 86 -19.06 15.12 -10.94
C ALA A 86 -18.54 14.78 -9.53
N GLY A 87 -18.34 15.80 -8.68
CA GLY A 87 -17.81 15.61 -7.33
C GLY A 87 -18.65 14.66 -6.47
N GLU A 88 -19.97 14.67 -6.63
CA GLU A 88 -20.87 13.73 -5.95
C GLU A 88 -20.61 12.27 -6.36
N THR A 89 -20.35 12.02 -7.64
CA THR A 89 -19.98 10.69 -8.15
C THR A 89 -18.67 10.21 -7.54
N VAL A 90 -17.67 11.10 -7.44
CA VAL A 90 -16.38 10.79 -6.81
C VAL A 90 -16.56 10.41 -5.35
N GLU A 91 -17.31 11.19 -4.58
CA GLU A 91 -17.55 10.93 -3.16
C GLU A 91 -18.35 9.65 -2.93
N ARG A 92 -19.36 9.36 -3.76
CA ARG A 92 -20.10 8.09 -3.71
C ARG A 92 -19.18 6.90 -3.90
N ILE A 93 -18.36 6.90 -4.96
CA ILE A 93 -17.42 5.80 -5.26
C ILE A 93 -16.39 5.66 -4.15
N LYS A 94 -15.86 6.79 -3.64
CA LYS A 94 -14.92 6.78 -2.52
C LYS A 94 -15.53 6.13 -1.27
N LYS A 95 -16.78 6.47 -0.93
CA LYS A 95 -17.49 5.86 0.21
C LYS A 95 -17.66 4.35 0.04
N GLU A 96 -18.03 3.90 -1.15
CA GLU A 96 -18.13 2.46 -1.47
C GLU A 96 -16.79 1.76 -1.30
N GLN A 97 -15.69 2.37 -1.76
CA GLN A 97 -14.36 1.78 -1.61
C GLN A 97 -13.86 1.79 -0.16
N ILE A 98 -14.20 2.80 0.64
CA ILE A 98 -13.90 2.82 2.09
C ILE A 98 -14.61 1.68 2.80
N ALA A 99 -15.88 1.42 2.51
CA ALA A 99 -16.60 0.29 3.09
C ALA A 99 -15.96 -1.07 2.73
N GLU A 100 -15.50 -1.23 1.49
CA GLU A 100 -14.75 -2.43 1.09
C GLU A 100 -13.37 -2.53 1.78
N ILE A 101 -12.71 -1.39 2.04
CA ILE A 101 -11.48 -1.37 2.84
C ILE A 101 -11.76 -1.88 4.25
N GLU A 102 -12.79 -1.39 4.92
CA GLU A 102 -13.17 -1.84 6.27
C GLU A 102 -13.46 -3.34 6.29
N ARG A 103 -14.20 -3.86 5.31
CA ARG A 103 -14.43 -5.30 5.16
C ARG A 103 -13.13 -6.08 5.06
N ARG A 104 -12.15 -5.59 4.28
CA ARG A 104 -10.83 -6.23 4.13
C ARG A 104 -9.96 -6.10 5.36
N ILE A 105 -10.02 -5.01 6.10
CA ILE A 105 -9.32 -4.85 7.38
C ILE A 105 -9.82 -5.92 8.37
N ASN A 106 -11.13 -6.11 8.43
CA ASN A 106 -11.73 -7.17 9.25
C ASN A 106 -11.27 -8.56 8.81
N ALA A 107 -11.33 -8.86 7.52
CA ALA A 107 -10.96 -10.18 7.00
C ALA A 107 -9.45 -10.49 7.08
N LEU A 108 -8.59 -9.51 6.83
CA LEU A 108 -7.15 -9.72 6.64
C LEU A 108 -6.31 -9.34 7.86
N ARG A 109 -6.82 -8.47 8.75
CA ARG A 109 -6.15 -8.04 9.98
C ARG A 109 -6.96 -8.29 11.25
N GLY A 110 -8.13 -8.93 11.15
CA GLY A 110 -9.01 -9.16 12.31
C GLY A 110 -9.48 -7.85 12.94
N GLY A 111 -9.68 -6.80 12.14
CA GLY A 111 -10.12 -5.49 12.63
C GLY A 111 -9.00 -4.63 13.24
N LYS A 112 -7.77 -5.13 13.34
CA LYS A 112 -6.66 -4.38 13.92
C LYS A 112 -6.26 -3.18 13.05
N PRO A 113 -5.92 -2.03 13.66
CA PRO A 113 -5.41 -0.87 12.93
C PRO A 113 -3.98 -1.12 12.43
N LEU A 114 -3.46 -0.19 11.62
CA LEU A 114 -2.03 -0.14 11.32
C LEU A 114 -1.19 0.06 12.59
N PRO A 115 0.04 -0.47 12.63
CA PRO A 115 1.01 -0.11 13.66
C PRO A 115 1.34 1.38 13.59
N ASP A 116 1.85 1.93 14.69
CA ASP A 116 2.41 3.27 14.65
C ASP A 116 3.69 3.29 13.80
N ILE A 117 3.71 4.19 12.83
CA ILE A 117 4.79 4.38 11.86
C ILE A 117 5.40 5.79 11.95
N ALA A 118 4.90 6.65 12.85
CA ALA A 118 5.41 7.99 13.04
C ALA A 118 6.90 7.95 13.41
N GLY A 119 7.74 8.71 12.69
CA GLY A 119 9.18 8.75 12.92
C GLY A 119 9.96 7.49 12.52
N ARG A 120 9.29 6.46 11.98
CA ARG A 120 9.93 5.19 11.58
C ARG A 120 10.25 5.17 10.08
N THR A 121 11.23 4.35 9.71
CA THR A 121 11.45 3.96 8.31
C THR A 121 10.40 2.93 7.92
N VAL A 122 9.74 3.14 6.78
CA VAL A 122 8.70 2.25 6.27
C VAL A 122 9.16 1.66 4.95
N ILE A 123 9.11 0.34 4.85
CA ILE A 123 9.37 -0.44 3.64
C ILE A 123 8.01 -0.82 3.06
N LEU A 124 7.62 -0.17 1.96
CA LEU A 124 6.34 -0.42 1.31
C LEU A 124 6.52 -1.41 0.16
N VAL A 125 5.78 -2.52 0.21
CA VAL A 125 5.95 -3.65 -0.72
C VAL A 125 4.65 -3.93 -1.47
N ASP A 126 4.78 -4.11 -2.79
CA ASP A 126 3.73 -4.54 -3.71
C ASP A 126 4.36 -5.49 -4.74
N ASP A 127 3.58 -6.41 -5.33
CA ASP A 127 4.05 -7.31 -6.39
C ASP A 127 3.76 -6.83 -7.81
N GLY A 128 3.20 -5.62 -7.95
CA GLY A 128 2.98 -4.96 -9.22
C GLY A 128 4.29 -4.66 -9.97
N ILE A 129 4.19 -4.40 -11.27
CA ILE A 129 5.32 -3.98 -12.12
C ILE A 129 5.43 -2.44 -12.20
N ALA A 130 4.40 -1.71 -11.77
CA ALA A 130 4.32 -0.26 -11.86
C ALA A 130 3.81 0.38 -10.56
N MET A 131 4.25 1.60 -10.28
CA MET A 131 3.73 2.45 -9.21
C MET A 131 2.30 2.91 -9.54
N GLY A 132 1.33 2.02 -9.32
CA GLY A 132 -0.09 2.29 -9.52
C GLY A 132 -0.69 3.24 -8.50
N SER A 133 -1.93 3.66 -8.71
CA SER A 133 -2.65 4.58 -7.81
C SER A 133 -2.72 4.07 -6.37
N THR A 134 -2.84 2.75 -6.16
CA THR A 134 -2.84 2.13 -4.82
C THR A 134 -1.52 2.33 -4.07
N MET A 135 -0.38 2.16 -4.75
CA MET A 135 0.95 2.44 -4.18
C MET A 135 1.05 3.93 -3.80
N ARG A 136 0.59 4.83 -4.68
CA ARG A 136 0.57 6.27 -4.39
C ARG A 136 -0.32 6.63 -3.19
N ALA A 137 -1.50 6.02 -3.06
CA ALA A 137 -2.37 6.22 -1.91
C ALA A 137 -1.73 5.70 -0.61
N ALA A 138 -1.01 4.57 -0.67
CA ALA A 138 -0.27 4.05 0.49
C ALA A 138 0.94 4.92 0.87
N ILE A 139 1.65 5.51 -0.11
CA ILE A 139 2.69 6.52 0.14
C ILE A 139 2.09 7.73 0.85
N GLU A 140 0.95 8.23 0.37
CA GLU A 140 0.26 9.37 0.96
C GLU A 140 -0.24 9.07 2.38
N LEU A 141 -0.71 7.85 2.63
CA LEU A 141 -1.00 7.38 3.99
C LEU A 141 0.24 7.48 4.89
N CYS A 142 1.39 6.99 4.44
CA CYS A 142 2.61 6.98 5.24
C CYS A 142 3.11 8.40 5.54
N ARG A 143 3.01 9.31 4.56
CA ARG A 143 3.32 10.74 4.74
C ARG A 143 2.41 11.39 5.77
N ASN A 144 1.10 11.18 5.67
CA ASN A 144 0.12 11.72 6.62
C ASN A 144 0.30 11.16 8.04
N LYS A 145 0.80 9.93 8.16
CA LYS A 145 1.20 9.30 9.42
C LYS A 145 2.62 9.66 9.88
N LYS A 146 3.30 10.58 9.20
CA LYS A 146 4.63 11.12 9.55
C LYS A 146 5.73 10.06 9.60
N ALA A 147 5.72 9.10 8.68
CA ALA A 147 6.86 8.21 8.48
C ALA A 147 8.13 9.02 8.18
N LYS A 148 9.25 8.68 8.83
CA LYS A 148 10.52 9.41 8.68
C LYS A 148 11.12 9.21 7.29
N LYS A 149 10.99 7.99 6.75
CA LYS A 149 11.60 7.58 5.49
C LYS A 149 10.73 6.51 4.85
N LEU A 150 10.60 6.57 3.54
CA LEU A 150 9.91 5.56 2.75
C LEU A 150 10.91 4.90 1.81
N TRP A 151 11.02 3.59 1.91
CA TRP A 151 11.68 2.77 0.90
C TRP A 151 10.63 2.16 -0.03
N LEU A 152 10.90 2.25 -1.33
CA LEU A 152 10.04 1.73 -2.40
C LEU A 152 10.87 0.85 -3.35
N PRO A 153 10.30 -0.21 -3.93
CA PRO A 153 11.03 -1.14 -4.80
C PRO A 153 11.47 -0.59 -6.17
N TYR A 154 11.22 0.69 -6.48
CA TYR A 154 11.53 1.30 -7.78
C TYR A 154 12.38 2.58 -7.68
N GLN A 155 13.13 2.75 -6.58
CA GLN A 155 14.10 3.84 -6.43
C GLN A 155 15.50 3.42 -6.85
#